data_AF-E2AYT9-F1
#
_entry.id   AF-E2AYT9-F1
#
_cell.length_a   1.000
_cell.length_b   1.000
_cell.length_c   1.000
_cell.angle_alpha   90.00
_cell.angle_beta   90.00
_cell.angle_gamma   90.00
#
_symmetry.space_group_name_H-M   'P 1'
#
loop_
_entity.id
_entity.type
_entity.pdbx_description
1 polymer ?
#
loop_
_entity_poly.entity_id
_entity_poly.type
_entity_poly.pdbx_seq_one_letter_code
_entity_poly.pdbx_strand_id
1 'polypeptide(L)' 'SPDLAPSDYHLFKHLQNFLDGTKLASREACENELVKFFTNRDEDFFNRGIMKLPSKWTKVIEQNGAYLI' A
#
# COMPACT_ATOMS: atom_id res chain seq x y z
N SER A 1 -8.62 -10.75 -2.61
CA SER A 1 -7.70 -10.36 -3.71
C SER A 1 -6.86 -9.18 -3.27
N PRO A 2 -5.73 -9.42 -2.58
CA PRO A 2 -4.84 -8.34 -2.09
C PRO A 2 -4.29 -7.46 -3.24
N ASP A 3 -4.14 -8.05 -4.42
CA ASP A 3 -3.81 -7.38 -5.67
C ASP A 3 -4.84 -6.35 -6.14
N LEU A 4 -6.06 -6.36 -5.60
CA LEU A 4 -7.14 -5.40 -5.87
C LEU A 4 -7.44 -4.45 -4.70
N ALA A 5 -6.88 -4.68 -3.52
CA ALA A 5 -7.09 -3.81 -2.37
C ALA A 5 -6.02 -2.70 -2.33
N PRO A 6 -6.38 -1.41 -2.46
CA PRO A 6 -5.39 -0.32 -2.44
C PRO A 6 -4.59 -0.25 -1.15
N SER A 7 -5.17 -0.70 -0.03
CA SER A 7 -4.44 -0.89 1.22
C SER A 7 -3.28 -1.85 1.06
N ASP A 8 -3.48 -3.00 0.42
CA ASP A 8 -2.48 -4.06 0.32
C ASP A 8 -1.45 -3.77 -0.78
N TYR A 9 -1.89 -3.52 -2.02
CA TYR A 9 -0.95 -3.38 -3.15
C TYR A 9 -0.21 -2.04 -3.19
N HIS A 10 -0.66 -1.04 -2.44
CA HIS A 10 -0.09 0.31 -2.45
C HIS A 10 0.31 0.76 -1.05
N LEU A 11 -0.64 0.96 -0.13
CA LEU A 11 -0.34 1.56 1.18
C LEU A 11 0.64 0.70 2.01
N PHE A 12 0.28 -0.55 2.28
CA PHE A 12 1.07 -1.47 3.08
C PHE A 12 2.36 -1.89 2.38
N LYS A 13 2.35 -2.01 1.06
CA LYS A 13 3.58 -2.20 0.28
C LYS A 13 4.58 -1.07 0.53
N HIS A 14 4.14 0.18 0.47
CA HIS A 14 5.01 1.32 0.75
C HIS A 14 5.40 1.43 2.22
N LEU A 15 4.50 1.06 3.14
CA LEU A 15 4.78 1.03 4.58
C LEU A 15 5.84 -0.02 4.91
N GLN A 16 5.73 -1.23 4.35
CA GLN A 16 6.70 -2.30 4.53
C GLN A 16 8.09 -1.86 4.05
N ASN A 17 8.17 -1.23 2.88
CA ASN A 17 9.43 -0.68 2.38
C ASN A 17 10.00 0.43 3.27
N PHE A 18 9.15 1.26 3.86
CA PHE A 18 9.58 2.33 4.77
C PHE A 18 10.11 1.76 6.11
N LEU A 19 9.49 0.69 6.60
CA LEU A 19 9.86 0.04 7.85
C LEU A 19 10.99 -0.99 7.68
N ASP A 20 11.44 -1.26 6.46
CA ASP A 20 12.46 -2.27 6.21
C ASP A 20 13.75 -1.94 6.98
N GLY A 21 14.29 -2.93 7.68
CA GLY A 21 15.44 -2.76 8.58
C GLY A 21 15.18 -1.97 9.88
N THR A 22 13.98 -1.44 10.12
CA THR A 22 13.65 -0.67 11.32
C THR A 22 13.22 -1.58 12.47
N LYS A 23 13.84 -1.42 13.65
CA LYS A 23 13.43 -2.13 14.88
C LYS A 23 12.37 -1.34 15.64
N LEU A 24 11.18 -1.92 15.76
CA LEU A 24 10.08 -1.34 16.55
C LEU A 24 10.12 -1.90 17.98
N ALA A 25 10.82 -1.19 18.87
CA ALA A 25 11.13 -1.67 20.23
C ALA A 25 9.97 -1.53 21.24
N SER A 26 8.98 -0.69 20.94
CA SER A 26 7.79 -0.50 21.76
C SER A 26 6.60 -0.14 20.88
N ARG A 27 5.41 -0.14 21.50
CA ARG A 27 4.20 0.39 20.87
C ARG A 27 4.36 1.87 20.50
N GLU A 28 4.91 2.71 21.38
CA GLU A 28 5.09 4.13 21.04
C GLU A 28 6.09 4.30 19.89
N ALA A 29 7.15 3.48 19.84
CA ALA A 29 8.10 3.51 18.72
C ALA A 29 7.41 3.17 17.39
N CYS A 30 6.52 2.17 17.38
CA CYS A 30 5.69 1.83 16.22
C CYS A 30 4.76 2.98 15.83
N GLU A 31 4.01 3.54 16.77
CA GLU A 31 3.09 4.65 16.52
C GLU A 31 3.82 5.88 15.95
N ASN A 32 5.02 6.19 16.47
CA ASN A 32 5.84 7.29 15.96
C ASN A 32 6.30 7.07 14.51
N GLU A 33 6.73 5.86 14.15
CA GLU A 33 7.10 5.55 12.75
C GLU A 33 5.89 5.60 11.81
N LEU A 34 4.71 5.18 12.28
CA LEU A 34 3.47 5.31 11.52
C LEU A 34 3.11 6.79 11.30
N VAL A 35 3.18 7.63 12.33
CA VAL A 35 2.95 9.07 12.20
C VAL A 35 3.91 9.67 11.17
N LYS A 36 5.22 9.38 11.28
CA LYS A 36 6.22 9.83 10.30
C LYS A 36 5.89 9.36 8.88
N PHE A 37 5.47 8.11 8.72
CA PHE A 37 5.10 7.57 7.42
C PHE A 37 3.95 8.38 6.81
N PHE A 38 2.86 8.58 7.55
CA PHE A 38 1.65 9.25 7.03
C PHE A 38 1.86 10.76 6.82
N THR A 39 2.61 11.46 7.69
CA THR A 39 2.92 12.88 7.51
C THR A 39 3.77 13.13 6.26
N ASN A 40 4.56 12.15 5.81
CA ASN A 40 5.37 12.22 4.60
C ASN A 40 4.64 11.75 3.33
N ARG A 41 3.30 11.64 3.34
CA ARG A 41 2.50 11.29 2.15
C ARG A 41 1.58 12.45 1.81
N ASP A 42 1.64 12.86 0.55
CA ASP A 42 0.75 13.85 -0.03
C ASP A 42 -0.58 13.21 -0.47
N GLU A 43 -1.55 14.05 -0.82
CA GLU A 43 -2.83 13.61 -1.38
C GLU A 43 -2.63 12.75 -2.64
N ASP A 44 -1.68 13.15 -3.48
CA ASP A 44 -1.34 12.45 -4.71
C ASP A 44 -0.89 11.00 -4.46
N PHE A 45 -0.22 10.72 -3.35
CA PHE A 45 0.13 9.36 -2.97
C PHE A 45 -1.10 8.47 -2.81
N PHE A 46 -2.14 8.94 -2.13
CA PHE A 46 -3.37 8.18 -1.92
C PHE A 46 -4.17 8.09 -3.22
N ASN A 47 -4.27 9.20 -3.97
CA ASN A 47 -4.92 9.25 -5.28
C ASN A 47 -4.28 8.25 -6.25
N ARG A 48 -2.94 8.17 -6.33
CA ARG A 48 -2.24 7.17 -7.17
C ARG A 48 -2.55 5.73 -6.78
N GLY A 49 -2.77 5.46 -5.49
CA GLY A 49 -3.20 4.15 -5.01
C GLY A 49 -4.57 3.80 -5.56
N ILE A 50 -5.57 4.66 -5.31
CA ILE A 50 -6.97 4.44 -5.71
C ILE A 50 -7.12 4.40 -7.23
N MET A 51 -6.49 5.33 -7.96
CA MET A 51 -6.65 5.46 -9.41
C MET A 51 -6.01 4.31 -10.21
N LYS A 52 -5.25 3.42 -9.57
CA LYS A 52 -4.79 2.17 -10.20
C LYS A 52 -5.89 1.11 -10.29
N LEU A 53 -6.98 1.23 -9.53
CA LEU A 53 -8.07 0.25 -9.49
C LEU A 53 -8.65 -0.09 -10.86
N PRO A 54 -9.03 0.87 -11.73
CA PRO A 54 -9.62 0.54 -13.03
C PRO A 54 -8.69 -0.34 -13.87
N SER A 55 -7.40 0.02 -13.94
CA SER A 55 -6.41 -0.76 -14.69
C SER A 55 -6.22 -2.18 -14.15
N LYS A 56 -6.32 -2.35 -12.82
CA LYS A 56 -6.21 -3.66 -12.17
C LYS A 56 -7.45 -4.51 -12.41
N TRP A 57 -8.65 -3.93 -12.33
CA TRP A 57 -9.89 -4.64 -12.68
C TRP A 57 -9.89 -5.10 -14.13
N THR A 58 -9.47 -4.25 -15.07
CA THR A 58 -9.35 -4.64 -16.49
C THR A 58 -8.45 -5.86 -16.65
N LYS A 59 -7.26 -5.86 -16.02
CA LYS A 59 -6.34 -7.01 -16.08
C LYS A 59 -6.93 -8.28 -15.49
N VAL A 60 -7.66 -8.20 -14.37
CA VAL A 60 -8.30 -9.38 -13.77
C VAL A 60 -9.37 -9.94 -14.72
N ILE A 61 -10.14 -9.08 -15.38
CA ILE A 61 -11.13 -9.50 -16.38
C ILE A 61 -10.44 -10.20 -17.56
N GLU A 62 -9.38 -9.60 -18.12
CA GLU A 62 -8.59 -10.16 -19.22
C GLU A 62 -7.97 -11.52 -18.87
N GLN A 63 -7.64 -11.74 -17.59
CA GLN A 63 -7.08 -12.97 -17.08
C GLN A 63 -8.13 -13.95 -16.53
N ASN A 64 -9.42 -13.75 -16.83
CA ASN A 64 -10.52 -14.60 -16.38
C ASN A 64 -10.55 -14.80 -14.85
N GLY A 65 -10.24 -13.76 -14.08
CA GLY A 65 -10.25 -13.80 -12.63
C GLY A 65 -8.97 -14.32 -11.97
N ALA A 66 -7.91 -14.59 -12.75
CA ALA A 66 -6.62 -14.96 -12.17
C ALA A 66 -5.99 -13.80 -11.38
N TYR A 67 -5.10 -14.15 -10.45
CA TYR A 67 -4.35 -13.18 -9.65
C TYR A 67 -3.39 -12.37 -10.52
N LEU A 68 -3.30 -11.06 -10.25
CA LEU A 68 -2.33 -10.21 -10.89
C LEU A 68 -0.93 -10.46 -10.35
N ILE A 69 0.03 -10.73 -11.25
CA ILE A 69 1.48 -10.82 -10.97
C ILE A 69 2.12 -9.44 -11.09
#